data_AF-A0A3D1FZB2-F1
#
_entry.id   AF-A0A3D1FZB2-F1
#
_cell.length_a   1.000
_cell.length_b   1.000
_cell.length_c   1.000
_cell.angle_alpha   90.00
_cell.angle_beta   90.00
_cell.angle_gamma   90.00
#
_symmetry.space_group_name_H-M   'P 1'
#
loop_
_entity.id
_entity.type
_entity.pdbx_description
1 polymer ?
#
loop_
_entity_poly.entity_id
_entity_poly.type
_entity_poly.pdbx_seq_one_letter_code
_entity_poly.pdbx_strand_id
1 'polypeptide(L)' 'MKDPIKGFSKLSKAAKLEWLVTNNFEDADAARSVLTGYWHDDETLQKRHDEFIENT' A
#
# COMPACT_ATOMS: atom_id res chain seq x y z
N MET A 1 10.35 -19.47 -1.52
CA MET A 1 9.12 -18.72 -1.85
C MET A 1 8.58 -18.21 -0.51
N LYS A 2 8.20 -16.93 -0.37
CA LYS A 2 7.63 -16.43 0.89
C LYS A 2 6.21 -16.96 1.05
N ASP A 3 5.88 -17.42 2.25
CA ASP A 3 4.54 -17.93 2.53
C ASP A 3 3.49 -16.81 2.34
N PRO A 4 2.31 -17.13 1.79
CA PRO A 4 1.23 -16.15 1.68
C PRO A 4 0.81 -15.64 3.05
N ILE A 5 0.74 -14.32 3.21
CA ILE A 5 0.15 -13.71 4.41
C ILE A 5 -1.37 -13.96 4.43
N LYS A 6 -1.84 -14.61 5.50
CA LYS A 6 -3.28 -14.77 5.76
C LYS A 6 -3.90 -13.42 6.14
N GLY A 7 -5.03 -13.10 5.53
CA GLY A 7 -5.82 -11.91 5.87
C GLY A 7 -5.29 -10.59 5.29
N PHE A 8 -4.34 -10.61 4.35
CA PHE A 8 -3.81 -9.39 3.73
C PHE A 8 -4.88 -8.46 3.16
N SER A 9 -5.93 -9.02 2.54
CA SER A 9 -7.04 -8.23 1.99
C SER A 9 -7.79 -7.40 3.04
N LYS A 10 -7.81 -7.84 4.30
CA LYS A 10 -8.49 -7.17 5.42
C LYS A 10 -7.67 -6.02 6.02
N LEU A 11 -6.39 -5.90 5.68
CA LEU A 11 -5.55 -4.80 6.16
C LEU A 11 -5.98 -3.47 5.52
N SER A 12 -5.86 -2.38 6.28
CA SER A 12 -6.01 -1.03 5.74
C SER A 12 -4.92 -0.75 4.69
N LYS A 13 -5.12 0.25 3.83
CA LYS A 13 -4.13 0.66 2.81
C LYS A 13 -2.75 0.91 3.42
N ALA A 14 -2.70 1.65 4.53
CA ALA A 14 -1.47 1.88 5.28
C ALA A 14 -0.87 0.57 5.83
N ALA A 15 -1.65 -0.30 6.46
CA ALA A 15 -1.14 -1.56 6.99
C ALA A 15 -0.66 -2.54 5.90
N LYS A 16 -1.28 -2.51 4.71
CA LYS A 16 -0.79 -3.25 3.52
C LYS A 16 0.57 -2.73 3.08
N LEU A 17 0.73 -1.41 3.01
CA LEU A 17 2.01 -0.76 2.69
C LEU A 17 3.09 -1.16 3.71
N GLU A 18 2.81 -1.04 5.02
CA GLU A 18 3.74 -1.42 6.09
C GLU A 18 4.23 -2.85 5.95
N TRP A 19 3.28 -3.77 5.75
CA TRP A 19 3.61 -5.18 5.59
C TRP A 19 4.48 -5.38 4.35
N LEU A 20 4.11 -4.76 3.22
CA LEU A 20 4.85 -4.89 1.97
C LEU A 20 6.28 -4.37 2.09
N VAL A 21 6.50 -3.14 2.60
CA VAL A 21 7.84 -2.55 2.67
C VAL A 21 8.75 -3.30 3.63
N THR A 22 8.21 -3.75 4.77
CA THR A 22 8.97 -4.48 5.79
C THR A 22 9.32 -5.90 5.34
N ASN A 23 8.45 -6.54 4.57
CA ASN A 23 8.61 -7.95 4.23
C ASN A 23 9.17 -8.17 2.83
N ASN A 24 9.20 -7.18 1.92
CA ASN A 24 9.57 -7.41 0.52
C ASN A 24 10.70 -6.54 -0.01
N PHE A 25 11.20 -5.58 0.78
CA PHE A 25 12.27 -4.68 0.38
C PHE A 25 13.43 -4.74 1.40
N GLU A 26 14.66 -4.54 0.91
CA GLU A 26 15.83 -4.44 1.78
C GLU A 26 15.87 -3.10 2.51
N ASP A 27 15.45 -2.03 1.83
CA ASP A 27 15.28 -0.69 2.40
C ASP A 27 13.79 -0.33 2.45
N ALA A 28 13.19 -0.54 3.62
CA ALA A 28 11.77 -0.31 3.84
C ALA A 28 11.41 1.18 3.80
N ASP A 29 12.31 2.07 4.20
CA ASP A 29 12.04 3.52 4.28
C ASP A 29 12.09 4.16 2.89
N ALA A 30 13.08 3.79 2.07
CA ALA A 30 13.12 4.21 0.67
C ALA A 30 11.90 3.70 -0.11
N ALA A 31 11.53 2.42 0.07
CA ALA A 31 10.36 1.84 -0.58
C ALA A 31 9.06 2.53 -0.14
N ARG A 32 8.90 2.79 1.16
CA ARG A 32 7.77 3.54 1.71
C ARG A 32 7.69 4.92 1.07
N SER A 33 8.78 5.68 1.05
CA SER A 33 8.81 7.03 0.49
C SER A 33 8.35 7.07 -0.96
N VAL A 34 8.85 6.14 -1.79
CA VAL A 34 8.42 6.02 -3.19
C VAL A 34 6.93 5.69 -3.30
N LEU A 35 6.44 4.70 -2.54
CA LEU A 35 5.06 4.24 -2.64
C LEU A 35 4.05 5.27 -2.11
N THR A 36 4.40 6.00 -1.04
CA THR A 36 3.58 7.11 -0.54
C THR A 36 3.62 8.33 -1.46
N GLY A 37 4.65 8.47 -2.29
CA GLY A 37 4.74 9.56 -3.27
C GLY A 37 3.65 9.52 -4.36
N TYR A 38 2.94 8.40 -4.49
CA TYR A 38 1.75 8.30 -5.35
C TYR A 38 0.45 8.71 -4.65
N TRP A 39 0.50 8.98 -3.34
CA TRP A 39 -0.66 9.47 -2.61
C TRP A 39 -0.81 10.96 -2.87
N HIS A 40 -2.03 11.34 -3.19
CA HIS A 40 -2.43 12.71 -3.39
C HIS A 40 -2.81 13.32 -2.04
N ASP A 41 -2.36 14.56 -1.78
CA ASP A 41 -2.61 15.24 -0.50
C ASP A 41 -4.09 15.62 -0.31
N ASP A 42 -4.81 15.90 -1.40
CA ASP A 42 -6.27 16.06 -1.37
C ASP A 42 -6.97 14.71 -1.17
N GLU A 43 -7.57 14.52 0.01
CA GLU A 43 -8.28 13.30 0.39
C GLU A 43 -9.46 12.96 -0.53
N THR A 44 -10.18 13.97 -1.04
CA THR A 44 -11.31 13.76 -1.95
C THR A 44 -10.85 13.23 -3.29
N LEU A 45 -9.72 13.75 -3.80
CA LEU A 45 -9.13 13.26 -5.03
C LEU A 45 -8.48 11.88 -4.82
N GLN A 46 -7.78 11.67 -3.71
CA GLN A 46 -7.18 10.38 -3.37
C GLN A 46 -8.23 9.27 -3.30
N LYS A 47 -9.40 9.56 -2.72
CA LYS A 47 -10.52 8.60 -2.67
C LYS A 47 -10.98 8.19 -4.07
N ARG A 48 -11.07 9.12 -5.02
CA ARG A 48 -11.43 8.80 -6.42
C ARG A 48 -10.37 7.92 -7.08
N HIS A 49 -9.08 8.15 -6.81
CA HIS A 49 -8.01 7.28 -7.30
C HIS A 49 -8.12 5.87 -6.72
N ASP A 50 -8.43 5.76 -5.42
CA ASP A 50 -8.60 4.47 -4.74
C ASP A 50 -9.82 3.71 -5.30
N GLU A 51 -10.94 4.40 -5.55
CA GLU A 51 -12.15 3.81 -6.16
C GLU A 51 -11.92 3.39 -7.62
N PHE A 52 -11.10 4.12 -8.38
CA PHE A 52 -10.80 3.80 -9.78
C PHE A 52 -10.04 2.48 -9.96
N ILE A 53 -9.19 2.12 -8.99
CA ILE A 53 -8.34 0.91 -9.06
C ILE A 53 -8.97 -0.31 -8.36
N GLU A 54 -10.13 -0.16 -7.73
CA GLU A 54 -10.86 -1.31 -7.20
C GLU A 54 -11.37 -2.16 -8.37
N ASN A 55 -10.92 -3.43 -8.41
CA ASN A 55 -11.43 -4.43 -9.35
C ASN A 55 -12.91 -4.67 -9.08
N THR A 56 -13.77 -3.93 -9.79
CA THR A 56 -15.18 -4.24 -9.96
C THR A 56 -15.35 -5.43 -10.89
#